data_AF-A0A7W2EMY3-F1
#
_entry.id   AF-A0A7W2EMY3-F1
#
_cell.length_a   1.000
_cell.length_b   1.000
_cell.length_c   1.000
_cell.angle_alpha   90.00
_cell.angle_beta   90.00
_cell.angle_gamma   90.00
#
_symmetry.space_group_name_H-M   'P 1'
#
loop_
_entity.id
_entity.type
_entity.pdbx_description
1 polymer ?
#
loop_
_entity_poly.entity_id
_entity_poly.type
_entity_poly.pdbx_seq_one_letter_code
_entity_poly.pdbx_strand_id
1 'polypeptide(L)'
;MSAQAEREAVGQGEALPDAFSDEACGSRHVSGDTGTALLLAALERGNLLRAMQRVRRNKGAAGVDGLDIDQTSRHLVLAWPGIRARLLAGT
;
A
#
# COMPACT_ATOMS: atom_id res chain seq x y z
N MET A 1 58.19 -23.84 25.22
CA MET A 1 57.49 -24.89 26.00
C MET A 1 56.02 -24.53 26.10
N SER A 2 55.15 -25.51 25.89
CA SER A 2 53.67 -25.53 25.87
C SER A 2 52.99 -24.73 27.01
N ALA A 3 51.71 -24.35 26.98
CA ALA A 3 50.53 -25.20 26.73
C ALA A 3 49.22 -24.42 26.44
N GLN A 4 48.27 -25.18 25.89
CA GLN A 4 46.86 -24.87 25.62
C GLN A 4 46.03 -24.65 26.89
N ALA A 5 44.95 -23.87 26.79
CA ALA A 5 43.74 -23.97 27.59
C ALA A 5 42.58 -23.48 26.69
N GLU A 6 41.92 -24.39 25.98
CA GLU A 6 40.67 -25.07 26.37
C GLU A 6 39.42 -24.21 26.11
N ARG A 7 38.55 -24.76 25.27
CA ARG A 7 37.26 -24.21 24.87
C ARG A 7 36.21 -24.65 25.89
N GLU A 8 35.45 -23.71 26.45
CA GLU A 8 34.14 -23.98 27.04
C GLU A 8 33.07 -23.22 26.25
N ALA A 9 32.39 -23.95 25.36
CA ALA A 9 31.14 -23.50 24.77
C ALA A 9 30.01 -24.18 25.55
N VAL A 10 29.55 -23.54 26.62
CA VAL A 10 28.29 -23.87 27.28
C VAL A 10 27.41 -22.63 27.19
N GLY A 11 26.69 -22.54 26.07
CA GLY A 11 25.57 -21.62 25.91
C GLY A 11 24.30 -22.46 25.76
N GLN A 12 23.59 -22.71 26.86
CA GLN A 12 22.25 -23.27 26.82
C GLN A 12 21.30 -22.19 26.28
N GLY A 13 21.03 -22.23 24.98
CA GLY A 13 20.04 -21.40 24.33
C GLY A 13 18.66 -22.07 24.38
N GLU A 14 17.97 -21.96 25.51
CA GLU A 14 16.56 -22.34 25.61
C GLU A 14 15.68 -21.13 25.27
N ALA A 15 15.53 -20.83 23.98
CA ALA A 15 14.46 -19.96 23.51
C ALA A 15 13.32 -20.86 23.02
N LEU A 16 12.38 -21.15 23.92
CA LEU A 16 11.07 -21.68 23.57
C LEU A 16 10.43 -20.77 22.52
N PRO A 17 9.98 -21.27 21.35
CA PRO A 17 9.11 -20.50 20.50
C PRO A 17 7.73 -20.56 21.14
N ASP A 18 7.44 -19.60 22.03
CA ASP A 18 6.06 -19.34 22.42
C ASP A 18 5.40 -18.70 21.21
N ALA A 19 4.98 -19.55 20.27
CA ALA A 19 4.12 -19.17 19.17
C ALA A 19 2.72 -18.90 19.75
N PHE A 20 2.60 -17.78 20.47
CA PHE A 20 1.39 -17.00 20.40
C PHE A 20 1.32 -16.42 18.99
N SER A 21 0.98 -17.29 18.04
CA SER A 21 0.34 -16.89 16.81
C SER A 21 -1.01 -16.31 17.23
N ASP A 22 -1.01 -15.03 17.59
CA ASP A 22 -2.17 -14.15 17.47
C ASP A 22 -2.38 -13.87 15.97
N GLU A 23 -2.58 -14.96 15.21
CA GLU A 23 -3.23 -14.87 13.92
C GLU A 23 -4.62 -14.37 14.24
N ALA A 24 -4.76 -13.04 14.27
CA ALA A 24 -6.05 -12.38 14.26
C ALA A 24 -6.83 -12.99 13.12
N CYS A 25 -7.74 -13.91 13.48
CA CYS A 25 -8.60 -14.64 12.58
C CYS A 25 -9.14 -13.62 11.59
N GLY A 26 -8.68 -13.75 10.34
CA GLY A 26 -8.80 -12.74 9.30
C GLY A 26 -10.17 -12.11 9.39
N SER A 27 -10.19 -10.78 9.54
CA SER A 27 -11.41 -9.99 9.63
C SER A 27 -12.45 -10.61 8.71
N ARG A 28 -13.50 -11.19 9.31
CA ARG A 28 -14.57 -11.83 8.57
C ARG A 28 -14.98 -10.82 7.52
N HIS A 29 -14.70 -11.14 6.26
CA HIS A 29 -15.03 -10.28 5.14
C HIS A 29 -16.55 -10.16 5.16
N VAL A 30 -17.04 -9.08 5.76
CA VAL A 30 -18.45 -8.73 5.70
C VAL A 30 -18.70 -8.24 4.29
N SER A 31 -19.18 -9.20 3.49
CA SER A 31 -19.95 -9.11 2.26
C SER A 31 -19.39 -8.27 1.11
N GLY A 32 -19.37 -8.86 -0.08
CA GLY A 32 -18.80 -8.35 -1.32
C GLY A 32 -19.34 -7.01 -1.87
N ASP A 33 -20.17 -6.29 -1.11
CA ASP A 33 -20.60 -4.91 -1.39
C ASP A 33 -19.63 -3.87 -0.80
N THR A 34 -18.94 -4.19 0.30
CA THR A 34 -18.05 -3.24 1.00
C THR A 34 -16.94 -2.69 0.07
N GLY A 35 -16.36 -3.54 -0.78
CA GLY A 35 -15.32 -3.13 -1.73
C GLY A 35 -15.83 -2.15 -2.80
N THR A 36 -17.02 -2.42 -3.35
CA THR A 36 -17.67 -1.55 -4.34
C THR A 36 -18.06 -0.22 -3.71
N ALA A 37 -18.63 -0.24 -2.51
CA ALA A 37 -18.99 0.97 -1.77
C ALA A 37 -17.76 1.86 -1.49
N LEU A 38 -16.63 1.25 -1.10
CA LEU A 38 -15.36 1.97 -0.89
C LEU A 38 -14.80 2.54 -2.19
N LEU A 39 -14.87 1.80 -3.31
CA LEU A 39 -14.44 2.29 -4.62
C LEU A 39 -15.27 3.51 -5.05
N LEU A 40 -16.59 3.45 -4.87
CA LEU A 40 -17.47 4.57 -5.17
C LEU A 40 -17.15 5.80 -4.30
N ALA A 41 -16.91 5.61 -3.01
CA ALA A 41 -16.47 6.69 -2.11
C ALA A 41 -15.10 7.26 -2.51
N ALA A 42 -14.16 6.42 -2.93
CA ALA A 42 -12.86 6.86 -3.41
C ALA A 42 -12.96 7.71 -4.69
N LEU A 43 -13.90 7.37 -5.57
CA LEU A 43 -14.17 8.08 -6.83
C LEU A 43 -15.11 9.29 -6.67
N GLU A 44 -15.51 9.62 -5.45
CA GLU A 44 -16.32 10.81 -5.18
C GLU A 44 -15.54 12.08 -5.56
N ARG A 45 -16.21 13.03 -6.23
CA ARG A 45 -15.60 14.28 -6.68
C ARG A 45 -14.84 15.02 -5.58
N GLY A 46 -15.43 15.12 -4.38
CA GLY A 46 -14.79 15.78 -3.24
C GLY A 46 -13.49 15.09 -2.83
N ASN A 47 -13.48 13.74 -2.82
CA ASN A 47 -12.29 12.98 -2.52
C ASN A 47 -11.19 13.17 -3.57
N LEU A 48 -11.54 13.11 -4.85
CA LEU A 48 -10.59 13.29 -5.96
C LEU A 48 -9.95 14.68 -5.97
N LEU A 49 -10.71 15.73 -5.65
CA LEU A 49 -10.16 17.09 -5.54
C LEU A 49 -9.15 17.19 -4.40
N ARG A 50 -9.44 16.60 -3.24
CA ARG A 50 -8.49 16.54 -2.11
C ARG A 50 -7.24 15.74 -2.48
N ALA A 51 -7.40 14.62 -3.16
CA ALA A 51 -6.29 13.81 -3.66
C ALA A 51 -5.41 14.63 -4.62
N MET A 52 -6.01 15.33 -5.59
CA MET A 52 -5.28 16.17 -6.54
C MET A 52 -4.49 17.30 -5.85
N GLN A 53 -5.06 17.95 -4.83
CA GLN A 53 -4.35 18.95 -4.04
C GLN A 53 -3.13 18.35 -3.31
N ARG A 54 -3.29 17.15 -2.74
CA ARG A 54 -2.19 16.46 -2.05
C ARG A 54 -1.08 16.07 -3.02
N VAL A 55 -1.42 15.56 -4.20
CA VAL A 55 -0.44 15.20 -5.24
C VAL A 55 0.36 16.43 -5.67
N ARG A 56 -0.31 17.56 -5.94
CA ARG A 56 0.36 18.83 -6.25
C ARG A 56 1.29 19.29 -5.13
N ARG A 57 0.88 19.14 -3.86
CA ARG A 57 1.69 19.53 -2.70
C ARG A 57 2.95 18.65 -2.54
N ASN A 58 2.90 17.39 -2.94
CA ASN A 58 4.00 16.46 -2.78
C ASN A 58 5.17 16.74 -3.75
N LYS A 59 4.95 17.47 -4.86
CA LYS A 59 6.00 17.89 -5.81
C LYS A 59 6.92 16.77 -6.31
N GLY A 60 6.40 15.54 -6.43
CA GLY A 60 7.18 14.40 -6.89
C GLY A 60 7.68 14.55 -8.33
N ALA A 61 8.69 13.76 -8.69
CA ALA A 61 9.16 13.64 -10.07
C ALA A 61 8.09 12.99 -10.97
N ALA A 62 8.19 13.24 -12.27
CA ALA A 62 7.33 12.61 -13.27
C ALA A 62 7.44 11.07 -13.24
N GLY A 63 6.35 10.41 -13.62
CA GLY A 63 6.29 8.95 -13.75
C GLY A 63 6.94 8.46 -15.04
N VAL A 64 6.66 7.19 -15.39
CA VAL A 64 7.12 6.56 -16.64
C VAL A 64 6.58 7.23 -17.91
N ASP A 65 5.44 7.91 -17.80
CA ASP A 65 4.84 8.71 -18.86
C ASP A 65 5.55 10.06 -19.07
N GLY A 66 6.46 10.45 -18.16
CA GLY A 66 7.19 11.69 -18.23
C GLY A 66 6.34 12.94 -18.02
N LEU A 67 5.07 12.80 -17.61
CA LEU A 67 4.16 13.94 -17.44
C LEU A 67 4.37 14.61 -16.08
N ASP A 68 4.43 15.94 -16.10
CA ASP A 68 4.32 16.72 -14.87
C ASP A 68 2.86 16.77 -14.36
N ILE A 69 2.67 17.31 -13.15
CA ILE A 69 1.34 17.34 -12.51
C ILE A 69 0.33 18.25 -13.23
N ASP A 70 0.78 19.30 -13.91
CA ASP A 70 -0.09 20.22 -14.64
C ASP A 70 -0.49 19.64 -15.99
N GLN A 71 0.43 18.96 -16.68
CA GLN A 71 0.16 18.14 -17.86
C GLN A 71 -0.84 17.02 -17.54
N THR A 72 -0.61 16.28 -16.45
CA THR A 72 -1.53 15.24 -15.96
C THR A 72 -2.91 15.81 -15.67
N SER A 73 -2.98 16.96 -15.00
CA SER A 73 -4.25 17.63 -14.70
C SER A 73 -5.04 17.98 -15.95
N ARG A 74 -4.38 18.49 -17.00
CA ARG A 74 -5.01 18.79 -18.30
C ARG A 74 -5.48 17.53 -19.01
N HIS A 75 -4.68 16.47 -19.00
CA HIS A 75 -5.06 15.20 -19.61
C HIS A 75 -6.32 14.61 -18.97
N LEU A 76 -6.41 14.65 -17.64
CA LEU A 76 -7.54 14.11 -16.88
C LEU A 76 -8.87 14.81 -17.20
N VAL A 77 -8.88 16.07 -17.63
CA VAL A 77 -10.13 16.76 -18.04
C VAL A 77 -10.85 15.99 -19.15
N LEU A 78 -10.09 15.38 -20.07
CA LEU A 78 -10.65 14.63 -21.20
C LEU A 78 -10.72 13.12 -20.90
N ALA A 79 -9.70 12.57 -20.25
CA ALA A 79 -9.57 11.13 -20.06
C ALA A 79 -10.38 10.57 -18.88
N TRP A 80 -10.78 11.42 -17.91
CA TRP A 80 -11.38 10.96 -16.65
C TRP A 80 -12.64 10.10 -16.82
N PRO A 81 -13.61 10.42 -17.70
CA PRO A 81 -14.78 9.56 -17.89
C PRO A 81 -14.43 8.13 -18.28
N GLY A 82 -13.44 7.96 -19.18
CA GLY A 82 -12.97 6.65 -19.62
C GLY A 82 -12.19 5.89 -18.52
N ILE A 83 -11.33 6.60 -17.77
CA ILE A 83 -10.61 6.02 -16.63
C ILE A 83 -11.59 5.54 -15.57
N ARG A 84 -12.58 6.37 -15.21
CA ARG A 84 -13.60 6.02 -14.23
C ARG A 84 -14.41 4.79 -14.63
N ALA A 85 -14.81 4.70 -15.90
CA ALA A 85 -15.55 3.55 -16.42
C ALA A 85 -14.72 2.25 -16.30
N ARG A 86 -13.45 2.31 -16.69
CA ARG A 86 -12.52 1.18 -16.60
C ARG A 86 -12.27 0.72 -15.16
N LEU A 87 -12.08 1.67 -14.23
CA LEU A 87 -11.94 1.38 -12.80
C LEU A 87 -13.19 0.69 -12.22
N LEU A 88 -14.39 1.13 -12.61
CA LEU A 88 -15.65 0.50 -12.18
C LEU A 88 -15.87 -0.88 -12.82
N ALA A 89 -15.34 -1.11 -14.02
CA ALA A 89 -15.41 -2.39 -14.71
C ALA A 89 -14.31 -3.38 -14.26
N GLY A 90 -13.28 -2.91 -13.55
CA GLY A 90 -12.14 -3.74 -13.14
C GLY A 90 -11.19 -4.09 -14.29
N THR A 91 -11.10 -3.25 -15.32
CA THR A 91 -10.27 -3.42 -16.52
C THR A 91 -9.21 -2.33 -16.61
#